data_AF-A0A833VX29-F1
#
_entry.id   AF-A0A833VX29-F1
#
_cell.length_a   1.000
_cell.length_b   1.000
_cell.length_c   1.000
_cell.angle_alpha   90.00
_cell.angle_beta   90.00
_cell.angle_gamma   90.00
#
_symmetry.space_group_name_H-M   'P 1'
#
loop_
_entity.id
_entity.type
_entity.pdbx_description
1 polymer ?
#
loop_
_entity_poly.entity_id
_entity_poly.type
_entity_poly.pdbx_seq_one_letter_code
_entity_poly.pdbx_strand_id
1 'polypeptide(L)'
;MVICTSTDTKEAILKSLRKSDGRLTNGGTSLKNHGMDHLNWACLPHANTTETILVWHIATTLFDNHKPSPHQNIDPHQEPASQQNNNPFKEQEVALELSSYCHYLVKCLPDLLPDKVVWIEDMYETVRNEILAIDRSSNQKPTKINRCNYALEATWDESSVVGKGAMLANDLIHCAENGKLVWEMLAEFWAEMMLFIAPSDNVDGHEKLLNRDELITQLWALLTHAGIITRPKPTVHQDHQSKSDAVTGDVNV
;
A
#
# COMPACT_ATOMS: atom_id res chain seq x y z
N MET A 1 -5.81 14.99 15.47
CA MET A 1 -4.37 15.11 15.20
C MET A 1 -4.25 15.35 13.70
N VAL A 2 -3.84 16.55 13.27
CA VAL A 2 -3.53 16.81 11.85
C VAL A 2 -2.15 16.21 11.62
N ILE A 3 -2.02 15.23 10.74
CA ILE A 3 -0.71 14.68 10.38
C ILE A 3 -0.08 15.70 9.43
N CYS A 4 0.83 16.52 9.95
CA CYS A 4 1.58 17.46 9.12
C CYS A 4 2.60 16.67 8.33
N THR A 5 2.38 16.50 7.02
CA THR A 5 3.28 15.69 6.20
C THR A 5 4.61 16.41 5.93
N SER A 6 5.72 15.71 6.08
CA SER A 6 7.07 16.23 5.87
C SER A 6 7.31 16.78 4.45
N THR A 7 8.32 17.63 4.30
CA THR A 7 8.76 18.13 2.98
C THR A 7 9.18 16.98 2.07
N ASP A 8 9.84 15.97 2.61
CA ASP A 8 10.30 14.80 1.88
C ASP A 8 9.13 13.97 1.34
N THR A 9 8.06 13.84 2.13
CA THR A 9 6.81 13.19 1.71
C THR A 9 6.15 13.94 0.56
N LYS A 10 6.06 15.27 0.63
CA LYS A 10 5.53 16.09 -0.47
C LYS A 10 6.40 15.97 -1.73
N GLU A 11 7.73 15.93 -1.57
CA GLU A 11 8.68 15.74 -2.67
C GLU A 11 8.48 14.37 -3.34
N ALA A 12 8.29 13.30 -2.58
CA ALA A 12 8.05 11.95 -3.09
C ALA A 12 6.77 11.88 -3.93
N ILE A 13 5.68 12.49 -3.46
CA ILE A 13 4.41 12.56 -4.21
C ILE A 13 4.60 13.32 -5.52
N LEU A 14 5.26 14.48 -5.50
CA LEU A 14 5.48 15.27 -6.72
C LEU A 14 6.40 14.55 -7.72
N LYS A 15 7.43 13.84 -7.24
CA LYS A 15 8.28 12.98 -8.06
C LYS A 15 7.46 11.87 -8.71
N SER A 16 6.59 11.21 -7.94
CA SER A 16 5.69 10.16 -8.45
C SER A 16 4.74 10.71 -9.52
N LEU A 17 4.15 11.88 -9.31
CA LEU A 17 3.26 12.54 -10.28
C LEU A 17 3.99 12.88 -11.58
N ARG A 18 5.22 13.39 -11.49
CA ARG A 18 6.04 13.71 -12.66
C ARG A 18 6.47 12.45 -13.42
N LYS A 19 6.86 11.39 -12.72
CA LYS A 19 7.31 10.12 -13.29
C LYS A 19 6.18 9.38 -14.00
N SER A 20 4.96 9.48 -13.46
CA SER A 20 3.76 8.84 -14.03
C SER A 20 3.12 9.63 -15.17
N ASP A 21 3.51 10.89 -15.40
CA ASP A 21 2.85 11.77 -16.38
C ASP A 21 1.33 11.83 -16.17
N GLY A 22 0.91 11.83 -14.89
CA GLY A 22 -0.50 11.80 -14.50
C GLY A 22 -1.22 10.46 -14.70
N ARG A 23 -0.54 9.39 -15.16
CA ARG A 23 -1.11 8.05 -15.23
C ARG A 23 -1.16 7.41 -13.85
N LEU A 24 -2.35 7.37 -13.29
CA LEU A 24 -2.57 6.80 -11.96
C LEU A 24 -2.59 5.27 -12.02
N THR A 25 -1.94 4.62 -11.07
CA THR A 25 -2.03 3.18 -10.80
C THR A 25 -2.04 2.99 -9.29
N ASN A 26 -2.45 1.83 -8.80
CA ASN A 26 -2.56 1.54 -7.36
C ASN A 26 -1.32 0.80 -6.82
N GLY A 27 -0.13 1.24 -7.23
CA GLY A 27 1.17 0.68 -6.85
C GLY A 27 1.81 -0.24 -7.88
N GLY A 28 1.09 -0.62 -8.94
CA GLY A 28 1.66 -1.50 -9.96
C GLY A 28 2.85 -0.88 -10.71
N THR A 29 2.88 0.44 -10.86
CA THR A 29 3.99 1.12 -11.54
C THR A 29 5.23 1.17 -10.66
N SER A 30 5.10 1.48 -9.36
CA SER A 30 6.20 1.48 -8.40
C SER A 30 6.85 0.10 -8.27
N LEU A 31 6.05 -0.97 -8.23
CA LEU A 31 6.55 -2.35 -8.19
C LEU A 31 7.38 -2.70 -9.42
N LYS A 32 6.85 -2.41 -10.61
CA LYS A 32 7.55 -2.64 -11.87
C LYS A 32 8.87 -1.89 -11.96
N ASN A 33 8.88 -0.63 -11.52
CA ASN A 33 10.08 0.20 -11.56
C ASN A 33 11.23 -0.33 -10.69
N HIS A 34 10.91 -1.12 -9.66
CA HIS A 34 11.89 -1.73 -8.76
C HIS A 34 12.10 -3.23 -9.03
N GLY A 35 11.54 -3.77 -10.11
CA GLY A 35 11.64 -5.20 -10.43
C GLY A 35 10.89 -6.11 -9.46
N MET A 36 9.92 -5.59 -8.72
CA MET A 36 9.11 -6.31 -7.73
C MET A 36 7.72 -6.67 -8.27
N ASP A 37 7.62 -6.92 -9.59
CA ASP A 37 6.36 -7.27 -10.27
C ASP A 37 5.66 -8.50 -9.71
N HIS A 38 6.42 -9.40 -9.05
CA HIS A 38 5.88 -10.57 -8.39
C HIS A 38 4.94 -10.21 -7.21
N LEU A 39 5.03 -9.00 -6.65
CA LEU A 39 4.14 -8.49 -5.60
C LEU A 39 2.84 -7.85 -6.14
N ASN A 40 2.65 -7.79 -7.46
CA ASN A 40 1.46 -7.17 -8.06
C ASN A 40 0.14 -7.82 -7.62
N TRP A 41 0.18 -9.06 -7.12
CA TRP A 41 -0.99 -9.71 -6.51
C TRP A 41 -1.58 -8.87 -5.37
N ALA A 42 -0.76 -8.15 -4.62
CA ALA A 42 -1.16 -7.32 -3.50
C ALA A 42 -1.67 -5.93 -3.90
N CYS A 43 -1.54 -5.52 -5.16
CA CYS A 43 -2.26 -4.36 -5.70
C CYS A 43 -3.75 -4.67 -5.95
N LEU A 44 -4.20 -5.91 -5.73
CA LEU A 44 -5.59 -6.34 -5.65
C LEU A 44 -6.53 -5.69 -6.69
N PRO A 45 -6.36 -5.96 -8.00
CA PRO A 45 -7.12 -5.30 -9.07
C PRO A 45 -8.64 -5.52 -9.02
N HIS A 46 -9.11 -6.49 -8.23
CA HIS A 46 -10.52 -6.79 -8.01
C HIS A 46 -11.03 -6.43 -6.61
N ALA A 47 -10.14 -6.01 -5.71
CA ALA A 47 -10.53 -5.55 -4.39
C ALA A 47 -10.86 -4.05 -4.41
N ASN A 48 -11.42 -3.60 -3.29
CA ASN A 48 -11.62 -2.19 -3.04
C ASN A 48 -10.31 -1.50 -2.61
N THR A 49 -10.28 -0.17 -2.69
CA THR A 49 -9.07 0.62 -2.41
C THR A 49 -8.65 0.48 -0.94
N THR A 50 -9.62 0.35 -0.05
CA THR A 50 -9.46 0.23 1.41
C THR A 50 -8.73 -1.04 1.79
N GLU A 51 -9.07 -2.16 1.16
CA GLU A 51 -8.39 -3.44 1.34
C GLU A 51 -6.91 -3.31 0.95
N THR A 52 -6.63 -2.70 -0.21
CA THR A 52 -5.25 -2.43 -0.64
C THR A 52 -4.50 -1.59 0.39
N ILE A 53 -5.10 -0.48 0.86
CA ILE A 53 -4.48 0.36 1.90
C ILE A 53 -4.17 -0.45 3.16
N LEU A 54 -5.11 -1.24 3.66
CA LEU A 54 -4.94 -1.98 4.91
C LEU A 54 -3.90 -3.10 4.78
N VAL A 55 -3.95 -3.89 3.69
CA VAL A 55 -2.95 -4.95 3.41
C VAL A 55 -1.54 -4.37 3.39
N TRP A 56 -1.33 -3.32 2.60
CA TRP A 56 -0.01 -2.69 2.48
C TRP A 56 0.42 -2.00 3.77
N HIS A 57 -0.49 -1.39 4.52
CA HIS A 57 -0.18 -0.73 5.79
C HIS A 57 0.30 -1.74 6.86
N ILE A 58 -0.40 -2.87 6.96
CA ILE A 58 0.00 -3.98 7.83
C ILE A 58 1.38 -4.48 7.40
N ALA A 59 1.57 -4.74 6.10
CA ALA A 59 2.85 -5.24 5.59
C ALA A 59 4.02 -4.28 5.86
N THR A 60 3.82 -2.99 5.59
CA THR A 60 4.82 -1.93 5.85
C THR A 60 5.18 -1.86 7.34
N THR A 61 4.17 -1.96 8.22
CA THR A 61 4.38 -1.92 9.66
C THR A 61 5.09 -3.18 10.17
N LEU A 62 4.74 -4.36 9.66
CA LEU A 62 5.42 -5.60 10.03
C LEU A 62 6.88 -5.61 9.54
N PHE A 63 7.12 -5.13 8.31
CA PHE A 63 8.45 -4.98 7.74
C PHE A 63 9.34 -4.03 8.56
N ASP A 64 8.82 -2.86 8.98
CA ASP A 64 9.52 -1.92 9.89
C ASP A 64 9.96 -2.58 11.21
N ASN A 65 9.09 -3.44 11.75
CA ASN A 65 9.30 -4.07 13.05
C ASN A 65 10.12 -5.35 12.98
N HIS A 66 10.31 -5.89 11.78
CA HIS A 66 11.15 -7.04 11.56
C HIS A 66 12.62 -6.62 11.69
N LYS A 67 13.20 -6.85 12.86
CA LYS A 67 14.66 -6.80 13.02
C LYS A 67 15.25 -8.11 12.51
N PRO A 68 16.25 -8.11 11.61
CA PRO A 68 17.01 -9.32 11.36
C PRO A 68 17.58 -9.82 12.69
N SER A 69 17.45 -11.12 12.95
CA SER A 69 18.04 -11.74 14.15
C SER A 69 19.54 -11.40 14.23
N PRO A 70 20.11 -11.16 15.44
CA PRO A 70 21.53 -10.81 15.62
C PRO A 70 22.56 -11.87 15.19
N HIS A 71 22.16 -12.91 14.46
CA HIS A 71 23.01 -14.06 14.09
C HIS A 71 23.45 -14.08 12.63
N GLN A 72 23.27 -12.98 11.89
CA GLN A 72 23.95 -12.81 10.60
C GLN A 72 25.11 -11.82 10.77
N ASN A 73 26.31 -12.39 10.68
CA ASN A 73 27.61 -11.75 10.86
C ASN A 73 27.71 -10.44 10.07
N ILE A 74 27.86 -9.32 10.78
CA ILE A 74 28.41 -8.09 10.19
C ILE A 74 29.91 -8.12 10.46
N ASP A 75 30.68 -8.25 9.38
CA ASP A 75 32.13 -8.12 9.38
C ASP A 75 32.52 -6.69 9.82
N PRO A 76 33.38 -6.46 10.83
CA PRO A 76 33.63 -5.12 11.41
C PRO A 76 34.40 -4.14 10.51
N HIS A 77 34.59 -4.42 9.22
CA HIS A 77 35.57 -3.74 8.36
C HIS A 77 35.01 -3.22 7.04
N GLN A 78 33.83 -2.59 7.05
CA GLN A 78 33.46 -1.70 5.94
C GLN A 78 33.49 -0.24 6.39
N GLU A 79 34.57 0.45 6.03
CA GLU A 79 34.71 1.89 6.12
C GLU A 79 33.72 2.62 5.20
N PRO A 80 33.35 3.88 5.52
CA PRO A 80 32.26 4.57 4.85
C PRO A 80 32.71 5.15 3.50
N ALA A 81 32.14 4.60 2.42
CA ALA A 81 32.26 5.19 1.10
C ALA A 81 31.50 6.53 1.02
N SER A 82 32.27 7.61 0.96
CA SER A 82 32.03 8.85 0.20
C SER A 82 30.61 9.45 0.16
N GLN A 83 30.46 10.56 0.89
CA GLN A 83 29.70 11.78 0.54
C GLN A 83 28.56 11.64 -0.48
N GLN A 84 27.38 11.28 0.02
CA GLN A 84 26.12 11.83 -0.49
C GLN A 84 25.29 12.26 0.72
N ASN A 85 24.77 13.48 0.68
CA ASN A 85 24.00 14.13 1.75
C ASN A 85 22.58 13.51 1.92
N ASN A 86 22.46 12.20 1.76
CA ASN A 86 21.19 11.48 1.79
C ASN A 86 21.06 10.77 3.13
N ASN A 87 20.09 11.20 3.94
CA ASN A 87 19.68 10.50 5.15
C ASN A 87 19.33 9.05 4.77
N PRO A 88 20.04 8.01 5.27
CA PRO A 88 19.84 6.61 4.87
C PRO A 88 18.47 6.05 5.27
N PHE A 89 17.69 6.82 6.04
CA PHE A 89 16.35 6.47 6.49
C PHE A 89 15.25 7.32 5.83
N LYS A 90 15.58 8.20 4.88
CA LYS A 90 14.59 9.11 4.26
C LYS A 90 13.44 8.35 3.62
N GLU A 91 13.73 7.30 2.86
CA GLU A 91 12.69 6.52 2.17
C GLU A 91 11.84 5.72 3.17
N GLN A 92 12.45 5.20 4.23
CA GLN A 92 11.71 4.55 5.33
C GLN A 92 10.76 5.52 6.02
N GLU A 93 11.22 6.73 6.35
CA GLU A 93 10.40 7.77 6.98
C GLU A 93 9.22 8.16 6.08
N VAL A 94 9.47 8.41 4.79
CA VAL A 94 8.42 8.72 3.80
C VAL A 94 7.41 7.59 3.68
N ALA A 95 7.87 6.34 3.57
CA ALA A 95 6.99 5.18 3.46
C ALA A 95 6.09 5.03 4.70
N LEU A 96 6.66 5.14 5.90
CA LEU A 96 5.91 5.03 7.15
C LEU A 96 4.93 6.18 7.36
N GLU A 97 5.33 7.40 7.02
CA GLU A 97 4.49 8.59 7.12
C GLU A 97 3.28 8.49 6.19
N LEU A 98 3.50 8.15 4.92
CA LEU A 98 2.43 8.00 3.94
C LEU A 98 1.52 6.80 4.24
N SER A 99 2.11 5.67 4.65
CA SER A 99 1.36 4.49 5.07
C SER A 99 0.43 4.81 6.25
N SER A 100 0.96 5.51 7.26
CA SER A 100 0.20 5.95 8.43
C SER A 100 -0.89 6.96 8.06
N TYR A 101 -0.61 7.85 7.10
CA TYR A 101 -1.58 8.80 6.59
C TYR A 101 -2.74 8.09 5.86
N CYS A 102 -2.45 7.11 4.99
CA CYS A 102 -3.49 6.33 4.31
C CYS A 102 -4.36 5.56 5.31
N HIS A 103 -3.76 4.94 6.33
CA HIS A 103 -4.52 4.32 7.42
C HIS A 103 -5.35 5.34 8.23
N TYR A 104 -4.84 6.56 8.44
CA TYR A 104 -5.62 7.65 9.02
C TYR A 104 -6.82 8.02 8.16
N LEU A 105 -6.70 8.04 6.83
CA LEU A 105 -7.85 8.26 5.94
C LEU A 105 -8.92 7.19 6.15
N VAL A 106 -8.52 5.91 6.16
CA VAL A 106 -9.44 4.77 6.39
C VAL A 106 -10.19 4.93 7.72
N LYS A 107 -9.47 5.30 8.79
CA LYS A 107 -10.04 5.38 10.13
C LYS A 107 -10.85 6.65 10.41
N CYS A 108 -10.39 7.80 9.91
CA CYS A 108 -10.84 9.11 10.39
C CYS A 108 -11.53 9.94 9.30
N LEU A 109 -11.24 9.67 8.02
CA LEU A 109 -11.81 10.41 6.89
C LEU A 109 -12.29 9.43 5.80
N PRO A 110 -13.10 8.41 6.14
CA PRO A 110 -13.54 7.39 5.18
C PRO A 110 -14.33 8.00 4.01
N ASP A 111 -15.02 9.12 4.25
CA ASP A 111 -15.75 9.89 3.22
C ASP A 111 -14.87 10.38 2.06
N LEU A 112 -13.55 10.47 2.25
CA LEU A 112 -12.62 10.94 1.22
C LEU A 112 -12.03 9.79 0.39
N LEU A 113 -12.29 8.54 0.77
CA LEU A 113 -11.77 7.38 0.06
C LEU A 113 -12.71 6.98 -1.10
N PRO A 114 -12.16 6.32 -2.13
CA PRO A 114 -12.92 5.82 -3.29
C PRO A 114 -14.10 4.88 -3.00
N ASP A 115 -14.07 4.20 -1.85
CA ASP A 115 -15.01 3.12 -1.54
C ASP A 115 -16.20 3.64 -0.73
N LYS A 116 -17.24 2.79 -0.60
CA LYS A 116 -18.42 3.15 0.20
C LYS A 116 -18.07 3.17 1.69
N VAL A 117 -18.33 4.29 2.36
CA VAL A 117 -18.06 4.52 3.80
C VAL A 117 -18.44 3.34 4.69
N VAL A 118 -19.66 2.80 4.55
CA VAL A 118 -20.12 1.63 5.34
C VAL A 118 -19.21 0.41 5.19
N TRP A 119 -18.66 0.20 3.99
CA TRP A 119 -17.75 -0.91 3.70
C TRP A 119 -16.36 -0.65 4.28
N ILE A 120 -15.92 0.61 4.27
CA ILE A 120 -14.65 1.03 4.87
C ILE A 120 -14.68 0.80 6.38
N GLU A 121 -15.74 1.25 7.05
CA GLU A 121 -15.92 1.11 8.50
C GLU A 121 -15.99 -0.35 8.94
N ASP A 122 -16.79 -1.16 8.23
CA ASP A 122 -16.93 -2.60 8.52
C ASP A 122 -15.59 -3.35 8.34
N MET A 123 -14.86 -3.06 7.25
CA MET A 123 -13.54 -3.64 7.00
C MET A 123 -12.53 -3.22 8.08
N TYR A 124 -12.50 -1.93 8.43
CA TYR A 124 -11.60 -1.42 9.46
C TYR A 124 -11.87 -2.07 10.83
N GLU A 125 -13.14 -2.20 11.23
CA GLU A 125 -13.46 -2.86 12.50
C GLU A 125 -13.18 -4.36 12.46
N THR A 126 -13.37 -5.03 11.32
CA THR A 126 -12.99 -6.44 11.13
C THR A 126 -11.48 -6.62 11.36
N VAL A 127 -10.65 -5.85 10.65
CA VAL A 127 -9.18 -5.88 10.80
C VAL A 127 -8.76 -5.54 12.23
N ARG A 128 -9.36 -4.51 12.83
CA ARG A 128 -9.07 -4.10 14.20
C ARG A 128 -9.39 -5.21 15.19
N ASN A 129 -10.50 -5.91 15.03
CA ASN A 129 -10.89 -7.01 15.90
C ASN A 129 -10.00 -8.24 15.75
N GLU A 130 -9.57 -8.57 14.52
CA GLU A 130 -8.58 -9.62 14.26
C GLU A 130 -7.25 -9.31 14.98
N ILE A 131 -6.74 -8.09 14.83
CA ILE A 131 -5.50 -7.65 15.50
C ILE A 131 -5.65 -7.68 17.03
N LEU A 132 -6.80 -7.25 17.57
CA LEU A 132 -7.06 -7.32 19.02
C LEU A 132 -7.20 -8.75 19.54
N ALA A 133 -7.62 -9.70 18.70
CA ALA A 133 -7.70 -11.11 19.08
C ALA A 133 -6.30 -11.72 19.26
N ILE A 134 -5.32 -11.32 18.44
CA ILE A 134 -3.90 -11.66 18.63
C ILE A 134 -3.42 -11.21 20.01
N ASP A 135 -3.76 -9.98 20.39
CA ASP A 135 -3.35 -9.40 21.68
C ASP A 135 -3.91 -10.20 22.87
N ARG A 136 -5.07 -10.84 22.72
CA ARG A 136 -5.69 -11.67 23.76
C ARG A 136 -5.14 -13.09 23.78
N SER A 137 -4.70 -13.63 22.64
CA SER A 137 -4.20 -15.01 22.54
C SER A 137 -2.72 -15.15 22.92
N SER A 138 -1.96 -14.04 22.94
CA SER A 138 -0.56 -14.05 23.36
C SER A 138 -0.41 -14.18 24.88
N ASN A 139 0.13 -15.32 25.33
CA ASN A 139 0.50 -15.55 26.75
C ASN A 139 1.74 -14.73 27.20
N GLN A 140 2.34 -13.95 26.30
CA GLN A 140 3.52 -13.13 26.57
C GLN A 140 3.12 -11.68 26.85
N LYS A 141 3.99 -10.93 27.54
CA LYS A 141 3.80 -9.47 27.63
C LYS A 141 3.75 -8.90 26.20
N PRO A 142 2.71 -8.14 25.85
CA PRO A 142 2.56 -7.61 24.49
C PRO A 142 3.62 -6.53 24.25
N THR A 143 4.70 -6.90 23.57
CA THR A 143 5.68 -5.96 23.03
C THR A 143 5.44 -5.79 21.53
N LYS A 144 5.89 -4.66 20.95
CA LYS A 144 5.79 -4.41 19.49
C LYS A 144 6.43 -5.55 18.69
N ILE A 145 7.57 -6.05 19.15
CA ILE A 145 8.33 -7.14 18.50
C ILE A 145 7.59 -8.48 18.60
N ASN A 146 7.10 -8.86 19.79
CA ASN A 146 6.40 -10.14 19.96
C ASN A 146 5.12 -10.22 19.13
N ARG A 147 4.40 -9.10 19.00
CA ARG A 147 3.22 -9.00 18.13
C ARG A 147 3.58 -9.21 16.66
N CYS A 148 4.68 -8.60 16.22
CA CYS A 148 5.12 -8.72 14.83
C CYS A 148 5.57 -10.15 14.53
N ASN A 149 6.37 -10.76 15.40
CA ASN A 149 6.76 -12.17 15.22
C ASN A 149 5.54 -13.09 15.19
N TYR A 150 4.59 -12.91 16.11
CA TYR A 150 3.35 -13.70 16.08
C TYR A 150 2.58 -13.47 14.77
N ALA A 151 2.40 -12.23 14.33
CA ALA A 151 1.69 -11.94 13.09
C ALA A 151 2.38 -12.54 11.86
N LEU A 152 3.72 -12.60 11.83
CA LEU A 152 4.49 -13.21 10.74
C LEU A 152 4.47 -14.74 10.77
N GLU A 153 4.37 -15.35 11.96
CA GLU A 153 4.40 -16.81 12.16
C GLU A 153 3.00 -17.46 12.24
N ALA A 154 1.94 -16.67 12.46
CA ALA A 154 0.59 -17.18 12.62
C ALA A 154 0.03 -17.76 11.32
N THR A 155 -0.87 -18.73 11.48
CA THR A 155 -1.66 -19.29 10.37
C THR A 155 -2.89 -18.43 10.16
N TRP A 156 -2.80 -17.54 9.19
CA TRP A 156 -3.90 -16.66 8.80
C TRP A 156 -4.84 -17.33 7.79
N ASP A 157 -6.09 -16.89 7.79
CA ASP A 157 -6.94 -17.05 6.61
C ASP A 157 -6.36 -16.16 5.50
N GLU A 158 -5.85 -16.78 4.42
CA GLU A 158 -5.25 -16.08 3.28
C GLU A 158 -6.24 -15.17 2.54
N SER A 159 -7.54 -15.31 2.81
CA SER A 159 -8.56 -14.39 2.31
C SER A 159 -8.74 -13.15 3.18
N SER A 160 -8.31 -13.18 4.45
CA SER A 160 -8.40 -12.05 5.39
C SER A 160 -7.38 -10.96 5.06
N VAL A 161 -7.74 -9.72 5.39
CA VAL A 161 -6.87 -8.55 5.17
C VAL A 161 -5.60 -8.63 6.02
N VAL A 162 -5.70 -9.12 7.25
CA VAL A 162 -4.53 -9.32 8.12
C VAL A 162 -3.64 -10.42 7.57
N GLY A 163 -4.23 -11.52 7.09
CA GLY A 163 -3.50 -12.62 6.46
C GLY A 163 -2.73 -12.18 5.22
N LYS A 164 -3.40 -11.50 4.28
CA LYS A 164 -2.76 -10.91 3.10
C LYS A 164 -1.64 -9.93 3.47
N GLY A 165 -1.87 -9.10 4.49
CA GLY A 165 -0.85 -8.17 5.00
C GLY A 165 0.39 -8.87 5.58
N ALA A 166 0.20 -9.97 6.31
CA ALA A 166 1.29 -10.79 6.84
C ALA A 166 2.05 -11.54 5.73
N MET A 167 1.34 -12.09 4.75
CA MET A 167 1.93 -12.73 3.57
C MET A 167 2.80 -11.73 2.79
N LEU A 168 2.27 -10.54 2.50
CA LEU A 168 3.02 -9.49 1.83
C LEU A 168 4.22 -9.04 2.66
N ALA A 169 4.10 -8.96 3.99
CA ALA A 169 5.25 -8.65 4.85
C ALA A 169 6.38 -9.68 4.71
N ASN A 170 6.04 -10.97 4.68
CA ASN A 170 7.01 -12.05 4.46
C ASN A 170 7.68 -11.91 3.08
N ASP A 171 6.90 -11.63 2.03
CA ASP A 171 7.46 -11.38 0.69
C ASP A 171 8.44 -10.19 0.68
N LEU A 172 8.10 -9.08 1.36
CA LEU A 172 8.97 -7.90 1.50
C LEU A 172 10.26 -8.23 2.28
N ILE A 173 10.16 -9.03 3.35
CA ILE A 173 11.30 -9.50 4.13
C ILE A 173 12.21 -10.39 3.26
N HIS A 174 11.63 -11.27 2.44
CA HIS A 174 12.39 -12.11 1.50
C HIS A 174 13.08 -11.28 0.40
N CYS A 175 12.48 -10.18 -0.04
CA CYS A 175 13.13 -9.23 -0.95
C CYS A 175 14.29 -8.45 -0.30
N ALA A 176 14.41 -8.46 1.03
CA ALA A 176 15.28 -7.57 1.78
C ALA A 176 16.75 -8.01 1.90
N GLU A 177 17.33 -8.66 0.88
CA GLU A 177 18.80 -8.80 0.77
C GLU A 177 19.48 -7.41 0.80
N ASN A 178 18.77 -6.38 0.32
CA ASN A 178 19.13 -4.98 0.43
C ASN A 178 17.91 -4.15 0.87
N GLY A 179 17.68 -4.03 2.19
CA GLY A 179 16.52 -3.34 2.77
C GLY A 179 16.31 -1.89 2.27
N LYS A 180 17.36 -1.23 1.76
CA LYS A 180 17.25 0.09 1.12
C LYS A 180 16.35 0.08 -0.11
N LEU A 181 16.43 -0.95 -0.96
CA LEU A 181 15.60 -1.07 -2.16
C LEU A 181 14.12 -1.28 -1.84
N VAL A 182 13.83 -2.03 -0.76
CA VAL A 182 12.44 -2.23 -0.32
C VAL A 182 11.84 -0.94 0.19
N TRP A 183 12.59 -0.13 0.95
CA TRP A 183 12.09 1.18 1.42
C TRP A 183 11.92 2.20 0.29
N GLU A 184 12.83 2.24 -0.69
CA GLU A 184 12.69 3.05 -1.91
C GLU A 184 11.39 2.68 -2.66
N MET A 185 11.16 1.38 -2.83
CA MET A 185 9.93 0.87 -3.45
C MET A 185 8.68 1.26 -2.66
N LEU A 186 8.67 1.03 -1.33
CA LEU A 186 7.52 1.36 -0.48
C LEU A 186 7.22 2.87 -0.47
N ALA A 187 8.26 3.72 -0.47
CA ALA A 187 8.07 5.16 -0.56
C ALA A 187 7.43 5.58 -1.88
N GLU A 188 7.89 5.02 -3.02
CA GLU A 188 7.26 5.26 -4.32
C GLU A 188 5.83 4.69 -4.38
N PHE A 189 5.60 3.49 -3.84
CA PHE A 189 4.29 2.84 -3.79
C PHE A 189 3.27 3.71 -3.04
N TRP A 190 3.61 4.16 -1.83
CA TRP A 190 2.69 4.97 -1.05
C TRP A 190 2.46 6.36 -1.65
N ALA A 191 3.47 6.95 -2.29
CA ALA A 191 3.33 8.19 -3.03
C ALA A 191 2.40 8.03 -4.25
N GLU A 192 2.52 6.91 -4.98
CA GLU A 192 1.63 6.53 -6.07
C GLU A 192 0.19 6.29 -5.56
N MET A 193 0.02 5.57 -4.46
CA MET A 193 -1.29 5.34 -3.83
C MET A 193 -1.97 6.64 -3.42
N MET A 194 -1.24 7.62 -2.88
CA MET A 194 -1.80 8.94 -2.57
C MET A 194 -2.37 9.64 -3.81
N LEU A 195 -1.68 9.56 -4.94
CA LEU A 195 -2.15 10.12 -6.21
C LEU A 195 -3.34 9.33 -6.77
N PHE A 196 -3.37 8.02 -6.56
CA PHE A 196 -4.49 7.17 -6.96
C PHE A 196 -5.77 7.45 -6.15
N ILE A 197 -5.64 7.68 -4.84
CA ILE A 197 -6.77 7.93 -3.93
C ILE A 197 -7.36 9.33 -4.15
N ALA A 198 -6.53 10.33 -4.48
CA ALA A 198 -6.91 11.74 -4.48
C ALA A 198 -8.05 12.15 -5.44
N PRO A 199 -8.15 11.68 -6.70
CA PRO A 199 -9.30 12.01 -7.54
C PRO A 199 -10.58 11.48 -6.91
N SER A 200 -11.57 12.35 -6.72
CA SER A 200 -12.80 12.06 -5.98
C SER A 200 -13.97 12.85 -6.57
N ASP A 201 -15.14 12.22 -6.58
CA ASP A 201 -16.43 12.84 -6.91
C ASP A 201 -17.13 13.45 -5.69
N ASN A 202 -16.65 13.16 -4.47
CA ASN A 202 -17.17 13.73 -3.23
C ASN A 202 -16.61 15.13 -2.95
N VAL A 203 -17.03 16.10 -3.75
CA VAL A 203 -16.64 17.51 -3.61
C VAL A 203 -16.97 18.05 -2.22
N ASP A 204 -18.15 17.74 -1.69
CA ASP A 204 -18.62 18.20 -0.38
C ASP A 204 -17.71 17.72 0.76
N GLY A 205 -17.15 16.52 0.64
CA GLY A 205 -16.17 15.98 1.60
C GLY A 205 -14.89 16.80 1.61
N HIS A 206 -14.35 17.10 0.43
CA HIS A 206 -13.15 17.92 0.28
C HIS A 206 -13.38 19.39 0.67
N GLU A 207 -14.53 19.97 0.32
CA GLU A 207 -14.89 21.36 0.62
C GLU A 207 -14.82 21.66 2.12
N LYS A 208 -15.37 20.75 2.95
CA LYS A 208 -15.34 20.86 4.42
C LYS A 208 -13.93 20.91 5.00
N LEU A 209 -12.93 20.47 4.24
CA LEU A 209 -11.54 20.33 4.68
C LEU A 209 -10.59 21.31 3.98
N LEU A 210 -11.07 22.15 3.06
CA LEU A 210 -10.26 23.15 2.36
C LEU A 210 -9.51 24.07 3.33
N ASN A 211 -10.13 24.43 4.46
CA ASN A 211 -9.54 25.31 5.47
C ASN A 211 -8.64 24.58 6.47
N ARG A 212 -8.43 23.26 6.34
CA ARG A 212 -7.75 22.43 7.34
C ARG A 212 -6.37 21.92 6.91
N ASP A 213 -5.84 22.41 5.78
CA ASP A 213 -4.56 21.97 5.20
C ASP A 213 -4.45 20.43 5.06
N GLU A 214 -5.56 19.78 4.76
CA GLU A 214 -5.61 18.32 4.61
C GLU A 214 -4.94 17.90 3.28
N LEU A 215 -3.89 17.08 3.36
CA LEU A 215 -3.05 16.75 2.20
C LEU A 215 -3.86 16.14 1.04
N ILE A 216 -4.74 15.18 1.32
CA ILE A 216 -5.55 14.54 0.26
C ILE A 216 -6.44 15.56 -0.46
N THR A 217 -6.94 16.59 0.23
CA THR A 217 -7.72 17.68 -0.37
C THR A 217 -6.86 18.59 -1.24
N GLN A 218 -5.63 18.88 -0.82
CA GLN A 218 -4.67 19.63 -1.64
C GLN A 218 -4.31 18.87 -2.93
N LEU A 219 -4.09 17.56 -2.83
CA LEU A 219 -3.82 16.71 -3.99
C LEU A 219 -5.04 16.62 -4.92
N TRP A 220 -6.24 16.43 -4.37
CA TRP A 220 -7.49 16.45 -5.13
C TRP A 220 -7.65 17.74 -5.94
N ALA A 221 -7.43 18.90 -5.32
CA ALA A 221 -7.51 20.19 -5.99
C ALA A 221 -6.44 20.34 -7.10
N LEU A 222 -5.19 19.93 -6.81
CA LEU A 222 -4.09 19.97 -7.78
C LEU A 222 -4.38 19.09 -9.00
N LEU A 223 -4.80 17.84 -8.78
CA LEU A 223 -5.11 16.89 -9.84
C LEU A 223 -6.33 17.33 -10.66
N THR A 224 -7.36 17.86 -9.99
CA THR A 224 -8.54 18.43 -10.66
C THR A 224 -8.15 19.58 -11.58
N HIS A 225 -7.29 20.50 -11.11
CA HIS A 225 -6.77 21.59 -11.94
C HIS A 225 -5.93 21.08 -13.12
N ALA A 226 -5.20 19.98 -12.94
CA ALA A 226 -4.44 19.31 -14.00
C ALA A 226 -5.31 18.47 -14.95
N GLY A 227 -6.63 18.38 -14.75
CA GLY A 227 -7.56 17.59 -15.56
C GLY A 227 -7.61 16.09 -15.21
N ILE A 228 -6.96 15.66 -14.12
CA ILE A 228 -6.93 14.29 -13.64
C ILE A 228 -8.06 14.11 -12.60
N ILE A 229 -9.30 13.98 -13.11
CA ILE A 229 -10.51 13.98 -12.28
C ILE A 229 -11.09 12.58 -12.00
N THR A 230 -10.54 11.53 -12.62
CA THR A 230 -11.04 10.16 -12.45
C THR A 230 -9.90 9.17 -12.28
N ARG A 231 -10.18 8.09 -11.54
CA ARG A 231 -9.30 6.93 -11.42
C ARG A 231 -9.49 6.01 -12.64
N PRO A 232 -8.43 5.30 -13.10
CA PRO A 232 -8.58 4.25 -14.09
C PRO A 232 -9.56 3.19 -13.60
N LYS A 233 -10.41 2.69 -14.50
CA LYS A 233 -11.27 1.55 -14.20
C LYS A 233 -10.43 0.27 -14.16
N PRO A 234 -10.73 -0.69 -13.26
CA PRO A 234 -10.15 -2.02 -13.34
C PRO A 234 -10.37 -2.62 -14.73
N THR A 235 -9.31 -3.08 -15.37
CA THR A 235 -9.41 -3.82 -16.64
C THR A 235 -10.07 -5.16 -16.36
N VAL A 236 -11.36 -5.28 -16.69
CA VAL A 236 -12.05 -6.58 -16.75
C VAL A 236 -11.50 -7.31 -17.97
N HIS A 237 -10.60 -8.27 -17.77
CA HIS A 237 -10.31 -9.25 -18.80
C HIS A 237 -11.57 -10.10 -19.00
N GLN A 238 -12.35 -9.78 -20.04
CA GLN A 238 -13.37 -10.68 -20.53
C GLN A 238 -12.67 -11.83 -21.25
N ASP A 239 -12.53 -12.97 -20.57
CA ASP A 239 -12.18 -14.22 -21.21
C ASP A 239 -13.33 -14.60 -22.17
N HIS A 240 -13.21 -14.19 -23.43
CA HIS A 240 -14.02 -14.74 -24.51
C HIS A 240 -13.58 -16.18 -24.75
N GLN A 241 -14.22 -17.09 -24.02
CA GLN A 241 -14.16 -18.51 -24.30
C GLN A 241 -14.85 -18.77 -25.64
N SER A 242 -14.05 -18.79 -26.70
CA SER A 242 -14.47 -19.18 -28.03
C SER A 242 -14.77 -20.69 -27.99
N LYS A 243 -16.05 -21.04 -27.84
CA LYS A 243 -16.53 -22.39 -28.13
C LYS A 243 -16.31 -22.64 -29.62
N SER A 244 -15.44 -23.60 -29.90
CA SER A 244 -15.32 -24.26 -31.19
C SER A 244 -16.59 -25.06 -31.46
N ASP A 245 -17.49 -24.54 -32.29
CA ASP A 245 -18.50 -25.37 -32.94
C ASP A 245 -17.84 -26.12 -34.09
N ALA A 246 -17.47 -27.38 -33.83
CA ALA A 246 -17.18 -28.36 -34.86
C ALA A 246 -17.78 -29.68 -34.40
N VAL A 247 -19.00 -30.00 -34.87
CA VAL A 247 -19.41 -31.30 -35.45
C VAL A 247 -20.83 -31.11 -36.02
N THR A 248 -20.92 -30.90 -37.33
CA THR A 248 -21.95 -31.50 -38.20
C THR A 248 -21.32 -31.62 -39.58
N GLY A 249 -20.63 -32.74 -39.77
CA GLY A 249 -20.23 -33.20 -41.10
C GLY A 249 -21.28 -34.18 -41.60
N ASP A 250 -22.07 -33.73 -42.57
CA ASP A 250 -22.94 -34.57 -43.39
C ASP A 250 -22.13 -35.67 -44.08
N VAL A 251 -22.65 -36.90 -44.05
CA VAL A 251 -22.24 -37.98 -44.96
C VAL A 251 -23.46 -38.33 -45.81
N ASN A 252 -23.39 -37.96 -47.09
CA ASN A 252 -24.22 -38.48 -48.16
C ASN A 252 -23.40 -38.44 -49.45
N VAL A 253 -22.77 -39.57 -49.80
CA VAL A 253 -22.74 -40.23 -51.13
C VAL A 253 -22.37 -41.69 -50.89
#